data_AF-A0A928M4F2-F1
#
_entry.id   AF-A0A928M4F2-F1
#
_cell.length_a   1.000
_cell.length_b   1.000
_cell.length_c   1.000
_cell.angle_alpha   90.00
_cell.angle_beta   90.00
_cell.angle_gamma   90.00
#
_symmetry.space_group_name_H-M   'P 1'
#
loop_
_entity.id
_entity.type
_entity.pdbx_description
1 polymer ?
#
loop_
_entity_poly.entity_id
_entity_poly.type
_entity_poly.pdbx_seq_one_letter_code
_entity_poly.pdbx_strand_id
1 'polypeptide(L)'
;MEKIFVTGHRNPDTDSIVSAMAYAALRNALGDRGYEACRLGHVSDETQMVLDRFGFSAPQWIKTVRTQVKDLAFDTPPMLSSAVSVSRAWSILTTDRSIPAIPVTNDDGTLYGLLSSGDIAACDMHSIERPYIERIPVFNLLSVLEGRIMNEAGNMVDTITGEVCIALPQSCENLLFSSKDSIVVCGQQPDMVRRAIEIGVKCVIICQAELDEELRKIKTDTCIISTPFDAYRAVRMIYQSVPVSRICRKEGIECFHLDDYVDDVREGMLQSRYRCYPILDENERVVGTLSRYHLIRPRRKKVVLVDHNEAAQSVPGLEQAELLEIIDHHRLADIQTGNPIYFRNEPVGSTTTIIAGMYQERGLMPSEKLAGMMAAAIVSDTVMFKSPTCTQRDRNMAERMARIANVSLDELGQQIFSASWSDDKSAKEMLFADFKDFHIAGNTLGVGQITCVNSAHILERKDEFLAEMEKTMKARSYDIMLLMLTDVLLEGTQLIYLGDEEIIRQAFSPDAKNHAVFLPKVMSRKKQVIPALSAMWG
;
A
#
# COMPACT_ATOMS: atom_id res chain seq x y z
N MET A 1 -15.01 -7.30 -5.83
CA MET A 1 -15.56 -5.95 -6.12
C MET A 1 -14.43 -4.96 -5.95
N GLU A 2 -14.43 -3.88 -6.73
CA GLU A 2 -13.41 -2.83 -6.60
C GLU A 2 -13.68 -1.99 -5.35
N LYS A 3 -12.63 -1.77 -4.54
CA LYS A 3 -12.72 -0.92 -3.34
C LYS A 3 -12.73 0.55 -3.74
N ILE A 4 -13.63 1.32 -3.12
CA ILE A 4 -13.74 2.77 -3.24
C ILE A 4 -13.45 3.35 -1.86
N PHE A 5 -12.35 4.09 -1.74
CA PHE A 5 -11.93 4.66 -0.47
C PHE A 5 -12.68 5.97 -0.21
N VAL A 6 -13.38 6.06 0.91
CA VAL A 6 -14.00 7.31 1.39
C VAL A 6 -13.11 7.90 2.46
N THR A 7 -12.56 9.09 2.22
CA THR A 7 -11.54 9.69 3.08
C THR A 7 -11.91 11.12 3.48
N GLY A 8 -11.79 11.40 4.77
CA GLY A 8 -11.71 12.76 5.31
C GLY A 8 -10.34 13.40 5.07
N HIS A 9 -10.07 14.56 5.69
CA HIS A 9 -8.79 15.26 5.56
C HIS A 9 -7.65 14.61 6.37
N ARG A 10 -6.42 15.03 6.09
CA ARG A 10 -5.17 14.46 6.60
C ARG A 10 -5.03 14.51 8.12
N ASN A 11 -5.56 15.56 8.75
CA ASN A 11 -5.61 15.73 10.20
C ASN A 11 -7.06 15.55 10.67
N PRO A 12 -7.62 14.34 10.61
CA PRO A 12 -9.05 14.14 10.68
C PRO A 12 -9.61 14.53 12.05
N ASP A 13 -10.72 15.23 12.05
CA ASP A 13 -11.52 15.47 13.25
C ASP A 13 -12.76 14.54 13.28
N THR A 14 -13.64 14.79 14.24
CA THR A 14 -14.86 14.00 14.43
C THR A 14 -15.78 14.07 13.20
N ASP A 15 -15.92 15.24 12.56
CA ASP A 15 -16.80 15.38 11.39
C ASP A 15 -16.22 14.64 10.18
N SER A 16 -14.91 14.74 9.95
CA SER A 16 -14.23 14.05 8.87
C SER A 16 -14.36 12.53 8.94
N ILE A 17 -14.14 11.95 10.13
CA ILE A 17 -14.20 10.49 10.32
C ILE A 17 -15.64 9.99 10.22
N VAL A 18 -16.57 10.64 10.90
CA VAL A 18 -17.97 10.23 10.92
C VAL A 18 -18.61 10.42 9.54
N SER A 19 -18.29 11.50 8.82
CA SER A 19 -18.71 11.72 7.44
C SER A 19 -18.27 10.58 6.54
N ALA A 20 -17.01 10.14 6.63
CA ALA A 20 -16.50 9.05 5.80
C ALA A 20 -17.24 7.74 6.08
N MET A 21 -17.49 7.43 7.35
CA MET A 21 -18.23 6.25 7.78
C MET A 21 -19.70 6.29 7.37
N ALA A 22 -20.37 7.42 7.61
CA ALA A 22 -21.78 7.61 7.29
C ALA A 22 -22.02 7.57 5.77
N TYR A 23 -21.11 8.16 4.99
CA TYR A 23 -21.17 8.16 3.53
C TYR A 23 -20.94 6.77 2.94
N ALA A 24 -19.91 6.05 3.42
CA ALA A 24 -19.66 4.67 2.99
C ALA A 24 -20.85 3.76 3.31
N ALA A 25 -21.42 3.89 4.52
CA ALA A 25 -22.63 3.14 4.91
C ALA A 25 -23.83 3.47 4.02
N LEU A 26 -24.03 4.75 3.66
CA LEU A 26 -25.12 5.17 2.78
C LEU A 26 -25.00 4.52 1.39
N ARG A 27 -23.82 4.57 0.78
CA ARG A 27 -23.58 4.00 -0.56
C ARG A 27 -23.72 2.48 -0.57
N ASN A 28 -23.18 1.82 0.44
CA ASN A 28 -23.32 0.37 0.59
C ASN A 28 -24.79 -0.06 0.76
N ALA A 29 -25.61 0.73 1.46
CA ALA A 29 -27.05 0.49 1.62
C ALA A 29 -27.84 0.63 0.30
N LEU A 30 -27.33 1.42 -0.66
CA LEU A 30 -27.93 1.63 -1.98
C LEU A 30 -27.55 0.57 -3.02
N GLY A 31 -26.71 -0.42 -2.64
CA GLY A 31 -26.27 -1.51 -3.52
C GLY A 31 -24.83 -1.38 -4.02
N ASP A 32 -24.19 -0.22 -3.81
CA ASP A 32 -22.80 0.01 -4.18
C ASP A 32 -21.84 -0.52 -3.09
N ARG A 33 -21.81 -1.85 -2.89
CA ARG A 33 -21.12 -2.55 -1.78
C ARG A 33 -19.57 -2.43 -1.76
N GLY A 34 -18.98 -1.47 -2.46
CA GLY A 34 -17.54 -1.27 -2.58
C GLY A 34 -16.96 -0.11 -1.76
N TYR A 35 -17.78 0.66 -1.04
CA TYR A 35 -17.32 1.87 -0.34
C TYR A 35 -16.76 1.50 1.05
N GLU A 36 -15.50 1.84 1.29
CA GLU A 36 -14.79 1.61 2.56
C GLU A 36 -14.34 2.94 3.16
N ALA A 37 -14.80 3.26 4.36
CA ALA A 37 -14.34 4.43 5.11
C ALA A 37 -12.89 4.24 5.55
N CYS A 38 -12.08 5.27 5.37
CA CYS A 38 -10.67 5.29 5.70
C CYS A 38 -10.29 6.60 6.40
N ARG A 39 -9.31 6.51 7.31
CA ARG A 39 -8.69 7.68 7.95
C ARG A 39 -7.31 7.94 7.38
N LEU A 40 -6.87 9.19 7.43
CA LEU A 40 -5.56 9.62 6.93
C LEU A 40 -4.56 9.97 8.05
N GLY A 41 -5.05 10.32 9.23
CA GLY A 41 -4.24 10.73 10.38
C GLY A 41 -4.62 10.02 11.68
N HIS A 42 -4.08 10.54 12.78
CA HIS A 42 -4.39 10.12 14.14
C HIS A 42 -5.86 10.38 14.47
N VAL A 43 -6.49 9.49 15.23
CA VAL A 43 -7.86 9.67 15.74
C VAL A 43 -7.75 10.41 17.06
N SER A 44 -8.33 11.61 17.18
CA SER A 44 -8.28 12.37 18.43
C SER A 44 -9.00 11.60 19.56
N ASP A 45 -8.66 11.90 20.81
CA ASP A 45 -9.32 11.29 21.99
C ASP A 45 -10.83 11.56 21.97
N GLU A 46 -11.22 12.74 21.50
CA GLU A 46 -12.59 13.13 21.26
C GLU A 46 -13.29 12.20 20.25
N THR A 47 -12.70 12.02 19.05
CA THR A 47 -13.30 11.15 18.05
C THR A 47 -13.30 9.68 18.52
N GLN A 48 -12.27 9.25 19.26
CA GLN A 48 -12.21 7.90 19.82
C GLN A 48 -13.30 7.67 20.87
N MET A 49 -13.56 8.66 21.74
CA MET A 49 -14.69 8.58 22.69
C MET A 49 -16.03 8.43 21.96
N VAL A 50 -16.24 9.19 20.88
CA VAL A 50 -17.47 9.08 20.06
C VAL A 50 -17.58 7.68 19.45
N LEU A 51 -16.49 7.14 18.89
CA LEU A 51 -16.46 5.79 18.33
C LEU A 51 -16.78 4.73 19.39
N ASP A 52 -16.16 4.82 20.56
CA ASP A 52 -16.34 3.86 21.67
C ASP A 52 -17.76 3.92 22.22
N ARG A 53 -18.32 5.13 22.41
CA ARG A 53 -19.70 5.34 22.91
C ARG A 53 -20.72 4.64 22.03
N PHE A 54 -20.54 4.67 20.70
CA PHE A 54 -21.45 4.06 19.75
C PHE A 54 -21.01 2.67 19.29
N GLY A 55 -19.89 2.14 19.80
CA GLY A 55 -19.41 0.79 19.55
C GLY A 55 -18.90 0.57 18.12
N PHE A 56 -18.21 1.55 17.56
CA PHE A 56 -17.53 1.44 16.27
C PHE A 56 -16.01 1.39 16.47
N SER A 57 -15.32 0.62 15.62
CA SER A 57 -13.87 0.72 15.50
C SER A 57 -13.49 1.88 14.59
N ALA A 58 -12.36 2.52 14.88
CA ALA A 58 -11.78 3.51 13.98
C ALA A 58 -11.60 2.93 12.55
N PRO A 59 -11.87 3.72 11.49
CA PRO A 59 -11.64 3.30 10.11
C PRO A 59 -10.19 2.88 9.86
N GLN A 60 -9.99 2.08 8.81
CA GLN A 60 -8.65 1.66 8.40
C GLN A 60 -7.78 2.89 8.08
N TRP A 61 -6.54 2.88 8.57
CA TRP A 61 -5.56 3.89 8.20
C TRP A 61 -4.98 3.59 6.83
N ILE A 62 -5.07 4.55 5.93
CA ILE A 62 -4.37 4.50 4.65
C ILE A 62 -3.30 5.58 4.61
N LYS A 63 -2.10 5.21 4.16
CA LYS A 63 -0.95 6.11 4.09
C LYS A 63 -0.87 6.83 2.73
N THR A 64 -1.36 6.19 1.68
CA THR A 64 -1.28 6.69 0.31
C THR A 64 -2.26 5.95 -0.59
N VAL A 65 -2.63 6.59 -1.71
CA VAL A 65 -3.34 6.00 -2.84
C VAL A 65 -2.50 5.99 -4.12
N ARG A 66 -1.17 6.20 -4.00
CA ARG A 66 -0.24 6.03 -5.12
C ARG A 66 -0.42 4.65 -5.77
N THR A 67 -0.20 4.61 -7.07
CA THR A 67 -0.27 3.37 -7.85
C THR A 67 0.92 2.48 -7.53
N GLN A 68 0.64 1.21 -7.26
CA GLN A 68 1.64 0.18 -6.94
C GLN A 68 1.64 -0.91 -8.02
N VAL A 69 2.65 -1.78 -8.05
CA VAL A 69 2.75 -2.87 -9.04
C VAL A 69 1.53 -3.80 -8.99
N LYS A 70 0.97 -4.07 -7.81
CA LYS A 70 -0.28 -4.84 -7.67
C LYS A 70 -1.51 -4.20 -8.32
N ASP A 71 -1.45 -2.90 -8.62
CA ASP A 71 -2.50 -2.17 -9.34
C ASP A 71 -2.31 -2.23 -10.88
N LEU A 72 -1.26 -2.90 -11.36
CA LEU A 72 -1.00 -3.12 -12.78
C LEU A 72 -1.60 -4.45 -13.25
N ALA A 73 -2.06 -4.47 -14.50
CA ALA A 73 -2.30 -5.72 -15.21
C ALA A 73 -0.95 -6.21 -15.75
N PHE A 74 -0.31 -7.13 -15.05
CA PHE A 74 0.94 -7.76 -15.45
C PHE A 74 0.72 -9.21 -15.91
N ASP A 75 1.70 -9.78 -16.61
CA ASP A 75 1.60 -11.13 -17.15
C ASP A 75 1.92 -12.18 -16.09
N THR A 76 1.26 -13.33 -16.18
CA THR A 76 1.49 -14.49 -15.30
C THR A 76 1.95 -15.69 -16.12
N PRO A 77 3.16 -15.62 -16.72
CA PRO A 77 3.69 -16.74 -17.49
C PRO A 77 3.87 -17.98 -16.60
N PRO A 78 3.81 -19.19 -17.17
CA PRO A 78 4.03 -20.40 -16.40
C PRO A 78 5.45 -20.38 -15.82
N MET A 79 5.56 -20.56 -14.51
CA MET A 79 6.84 -20.67 -13.83
C MET A 79 7.48 -22.02 -14.14
N LEU A 80 8.76 -22.01 -14.52
CA LEU A 80 9.50 -23.24 -14.82
C LEU A 80 10.31 -23.69 -13.61
N SER A 81 10.27 -24.98 -13.31
CA SER A 81 11.25 -25.59 -12.41
C SER A 81 12.62 -25.61 -13.10
N SER A 82 13.67 -25.45 -12.28
CA SER A 82 15.07 -25.47 -12.69
C SER A 82 15.50 -26.75 -13.45
N ALA A 83 14.78 -27.87 -13.25
CA ALA A 83 15.07 -29.16 -13.89
C ALA A 83 14.42 -29.36 -15.28
N VAL A 84 13.48 -28.49 -15.67
CA VAL A 84 12.75 -28.59 -16.95
C VAL A 84 13.71 -28.52 -18.12
N SER A 85 13.44 -29.27 -19.20
CA SER A 85 14.27 -29.26 -20.41
C SER A 85 14.13 -27.98 -21.23
N VAL A 86 15.20 -27.59 -21.94
CA VAL A 86 15.19 -26.48 -22.90
C VAL A 86 14.06 -26.65 -23.94
N SER A 87 13.83 -27.87 -24.44
CA SER A 87 12.77 -28.17 -25.40
C SER A 87 11.39 -27.74 -24.90
N ARG A 88 11.08 -28.06 -23.63
CA ARG A 88 9.80 -27.69 -23.02
C ARG A 88 9.68 -26.19 -22.82
N ALA A 89 10.76 -25.54 -22.37
CA ALA A 89 10.78 -24.09 -22.22
C ALA A 89 10.60 -23.36 -23.56
N TRP A 90 11.26 -23.85 -24.62
CA TRP A 90 11.11 -23.34 -25.98
C TRP A 90 9.67 -23.46 -26.49
N SER A 91 9.02 -24.59 -26.24
CA SER A 91 7.61 -24.80 -26.59
C SER A 91 6.70 -23.76 -25.93
N ILE A 92 6.94 -23.39 -24.68
CA ILE A 92 6.15 -22.36 -23.98
C ILE A 92 6.37 -20.99 -24.61
N LEU A 93 7.63 -20.57 -24.79
CA LEU A 93 7.98 -19.28 -25.40
C LEU A 93 7.47 -19.12 -26.84
N THR A 94 7.34 -20.22 -27.57
CA THR A 94 6.84 -20.20 -28.96
C THR A 94 5.32 -20.27 -29.06
N THR A 95 4.66 -20.90 -28.08
CA THR A 95 3.19 -20.95 -28.00
C THR A 95 2.62 -19.58 -27.70
N ASP A 96 3.24 -18.85 -26.77
CA ASP A 96 2.84 -17.49 -26.44
C ASP A 96 3.97 -16.50 -26.71
N ARG A 97 3.89 -15.86 -27.88
CA ARG A 97 4.87 -14.87 -28.35
C ARG A 97 4.79 -13.54 -27.59
N SER A 98 3.77 -13.33 -26.76
CA SER A 98 3.68 -12.14 -25.93
C SER A 98 4.66 -12.17 -24.75
N ILE A 99 5.10 -13.37 -24.35
CA ILE A 99 6.01 -13.58 -23.22
C ILE A 99 7.47 -13.44 -23.70
N PRO A 100 8.19 -12.37 -23.33
CA PRO A 100 9.58 -12.16 -23.75
C PRO A 100 10.59 -13.07 -23.03
N ALA A 101 10.26 -13.47 -21.79
CA ALA A 101 11.10 -14.31 -20.94
C ALA A 101 10.26 -14.98 -19.86
N ILE A 102 10.68 -16.16 -19.41
CA ILE A 102 10.00 -16.97 -18.40
C ILE A 102 10.85 -17.02 -17.12
N PRO A 103 10.26 -16.74 -15.94
CA PRO A 103 10.92 -16.97 -14.67
C PRO A 103 11.16 -18.47 -14.42
N VAL A 104 12.38 -18.79 -14.03
CA VAL A 104 12.77 -20.10 -13.48
C VAL A 104 12.73 -19.99 -11.97
N THR A 105 12.10 -20.95 -11.32
CA THR A 105 11.83 -20.96 -9.88
C THR A 105 12.45 -22.17 -9.19
N ASN A 106 12.75 -22.00 -7.91
CA ASN A 106 13.03 -23.09 -6.98
C ASN A 106 11.72 -23.79 -6.59
N ASP A 107 11.84 -24.95 -5.92
CA ASP A 107 10.68 -25.73 -5.48
C ASP A 107 9.78 -24.99 -4.47
N ASP A 108 10.32 -23.98 -3.77
CA ASP A 108 9.60 -23.12 -2.82
C ASP A 108 8.92 -21.89 -3.48
N GLY A 109 9.05 -21.75 -4.81
CA GLY A 109 8.51 -20.65 -5.61
C GLY A 109 9.41 -19.41 -5.70
N THR A 110 10.58 -19.41 -5.05
CA THR A 110 11.53 -18.29 -5.13
C THR A 110 12.20 -18.22 -6.49
N LEU A 111 12.62 -17.02 -6.89
CA LEU A 111 13.26 -16.78 -8.18
C LEU A 111 14.64 -17.46 -8.24
N TYR A 112 14.81 -18.42 -9.16
CA TYR A 112 16.09 -19.05 -9.46
C TYR A 112 16.84 -18.35 -10.61
N GLY A 113 16.10 -17.90 -11.62
CA GLY A 113 16.68 -17.27 -12.80
C GLY A 113 15.64 -16.79 -13.79
N LEU A 114 16.10 -16.20 -14.89
CA LEU A 114 15.25 -15.76 -16.00
C LEU A 114 15.72 -16.40 -17.30
N LEU A 115 14.78 -16.93 -18.08
CA LEU A 115 15.07 -17.60 -19.35
C LEU A 115 14.38 -16.89 -20.51
N SER A 116 15.15 -16.47 -21.50
CA SER A 116 14.66 -15.87 -22.74
C SER A 116 14.89 -16.79 -23.95
N SER A 117 14.24 -16.48 -25.06
CA SER A 117 14.51 -17.14 -26.34
C SER A 117 15.96 -16.93 -26.82
N GLY A 118 16.59 -15.82 -26.42
CA GLY A 118 18.00 -15.53 -26.73
C GLY A 118 18.96 -16.46 -26.02
N ASP A 119 18.69 -16.81 -24.76
CA ASP A 119 19.51 -17.74 -23.98
C ASP A 119 19.46 -19.15 -24.57
N ILE A 120 18.26 -19.58 -25.01
CA ILE A 120 18.08 -20.87 -25.69
C ILE A 120 18.84 -20.89 -27.03
N ALA A 121 18.74 -19.82 -27.82
CA ALA A 121 19.45 -19.72 -29.09
C ALA A 121 20.98 -19.73 -28.90
N ALA A 122 21.49 -19.03 -27.87
CA ALA A 122 22.91 -19.04 -27.54
C ALA A 122 23.39 -20.44 -27.13
N CYS A 123 22.58 -21.19 -26.37
CA CYS A 123 22.87 -22.58 -26.03
C CYS A 123 22.92 -23.48 -27.28
N ASP A 124 21.98 -23.33 -28.21
CA ASP A 124 21.96 -24.10 -29.48
C ASP A 124 23.24 -23.82 -30.28
N MET A 125 23.70 -22.56 -30.38
CA MET A 125 24.96 -22.23 -31.06
C MET A 125 26.19 -22.84 -30.37
N HIS A 126 26.25 -22.82 -29.03
CA HIS A 126 27.37 -23.44 -28.29
C HIS A 126 27.45 -24.95 -28.52
N SER A 127 26.31 -25.63 -28.71
CA SER A 127 26.28 -27.08 -28.97
C SER A 127 26.92 -27.47 -30.31
N ILE A 128 26.96 -26.53 -31.27
CA ILE A 128 27.61 -26.75 -32.56
C ILE A 128 29.14 -26.68 -32.41
N GLU A 129 29.65 -25.75 -31.60
CA GLU A 129 31.08 -25.62 -31.35
C GLU A 129 31.64 -26.71 -30.42
N ARG A 130 30.82 -27.16 -29.46
CA ARG A 130 31.19 -28.18 -28.48
C ARG A 130 30.09 -29.24 -28.40
N PRO A 131 30.22 -30.37 -29.11
CA PRO A 131 29.21 -31.42 -29.12
C PRO A 131 29.30 -32.28 -27.85
N TYR A 132 29.11 -31.67 -26.68
CA TYR A 132 29.27 -32.31 -25.38
C TYR A 132 28.08 -31.98 -24.49
N ILE A 133 27.58 -32.99 -23.77
CA ILE A 133 26.56 -32.81 -22.74
C ILE A 133 27.10 -33.22 -21.37
N GLU A 134 26.66 -32.51 -20.34
CA GLU A 134 27.10 -32.75 -18.98
C GLU A 134 25.90 -33.11 -18.09
N ARG A 135 25.94 -34.21 -17.33
CA ARG A 135 24.97 -34.59 -16.29
C ARG A 135 23.49 -34.40 -16.68
N ILE A 136 23.09 -34.69 -17.91
CA ILE A 136 21.69 -34.54 -18.33
C ILE A 136 20.84 -35.65 -17.70
N PRO A 137 19.73 -35.34 -17.04
CA PRO A 137 18.83 -36.38 -16.50
C PRO A 137 18.27 -37.27 -17.60
N VAL A 138 18.29 -38.59 -17.40
CA VAL A 138 17.80 -39.55 -18.41
C VAL A 138 16.34 -39.30 -18.76
N PHE A 139 15.50 -38.92 -17.79
CA PHE A 139 14.10 -38.61 -18.04
C PHE A 139 13.91 -37.43 -19.02
N ASN A 140 14.79 -36.41 -18.99
CA ASN A 140 14.75 -35.30 -19.95
C ASN A 140 15.10 -35.79 -21.35
N LEU A 141 16.13 -36.64 -21.48
CA LEU A 141 16.49 -37.25 -22.76
C LEU A 141 15.35 -38.09 -23.33
N LEU A 142 14.75 -38.96 -22.52
CA LEU A 142 13.61 -39.78 -22.95
C LEU A 142 12.41 -38.92 -23.34
N SER A 143 12.08 -37.89 -22.56
CA SER A 143 10.95 -37.01 -22.85
C SER A 143 11.16 -36.23 -24.15
N VAL A 144 12.36 -35.73 -24.42
CA VAL A 144 12.64 -34.94 -25.62
C VAL A 144 12.81 -35.84 -26.84
N LEU A 145 13.47 -37.00 -26.71
CA LEU A 145 13.69 -37.93 -27.83
C LEU A 145 12.50 -38.85 -28.12
N GLU A 146 11.39 -38.73 -27.38
CA GLU A 146 10.31 -39.75 -27.38
C GLU A 146 10.89 -41.16 -27.19
N GLY A 147 11.90 -41.23 -26.32
CA GLY A 147 12.82 -42.35 -26.25
C GLY A 147 12.34 -43.48 -25.35
N ARG A 148 12.82 -44.70 -25.62
CA ARG A 148 12.60 -45.88 -24.77
C ARG A 148 13.92 -46.55 -24.42
N ILE A 149 14.13 -46.84 -23.14
CA ILE A 149 15.28 -47.61 -22.66
C ILE A 149 15.14 -49.07 -23.12
N MET A 150 16.20 -49.61 -23.72
CA MET A 150 16.20 -50.96 -24.31
C MET A 150 16.86 -52.01 -23.43
N ASN A 151 17.74 -51.63 -22.50
CA ASN A 151 18.49 -52.55 -21.65
C ASN A 151 18.32 -52.25 -20.14
N GLU A 152 18.55 -53.24 -19.29
CA GLU A 152 18.40 -53.09 -17.83
C GLU A 152 19.33 -52.03 -17.23
N ALA A 153 20.53 -51.86 -17.80
CA ALA A 153 21.49 -50.87 -17.33
C ALA A 153 21.00 -49.43 -17.48
N GLY A 154 20.22 -49.13 -18.51
CA GLY A 154 19.62 -47.80 -18.67
C GLY A 154 18.65 -47.43 -17.54
N ASN A 155 18.06 -48.42 -16.85
CA ASN A 155 17.18 -48.16 -15.69
C ASN A 155 17.95 -47.82 -14.40
N MET A 156 19.27 -48.02 -14.38
CA MET A 156 20.14 -47.73 -13.23
C MET A 156 20.90 -46.40 -13.35
N VAL A 157 20.75 -45.70 -14.48
CA VAL A 157 21.47 -44.47 -14.78
C VAL A 157 20.54 -43.27 -14.62
N ASP A 158 20.87 -42.36 -13.70
CA ASP A 158 20.07 -41.15 -13.47
C ASP A 158 20.46 -40.01 -14.43
N THR A 159 21.76 -39.90 -14.76
CA THR A 159 22.28 -38.82 -15.60
C THR A 159 23.30 -39.30 -16.62
N ILE A 160 23.33 -38.66 -17.79
CA ILE A 160 24.28 -38.95 -18.88
C ILE A 160 25.18 -37.73 -19.11
N THR A 161 26.48 -38.01 -19.22
CA THR A 161 27.53 -37.04 -19.56
C THR A 161 28.34 -37.63 -20.69
N GLY A 162 28.71 -36.84 -21.69
CA GLY A 162 29.58 -37.31 -22.75
C GLY A 162 29.58 -36.47 -24.02
N GLU A 163 30.50 -36.80 -24.91
CA GLU A 163 30.63 -36.23 -26.26
C GLU A 163 29.66 -36.91 -27.22
N VAL A 164 28.83 -36.15 -27.92
CA VAL A 164 27.82 -36.67 -28.84
C VAL A 164 28.43 -36.86 -30.21
N CYS A 165 28.41 -38.10 -30.72
CA CYS A 165 28.97 -38.46 -32.02
C CYS A 165 27.94 -39.22 -32.85
N ILE A 166 27.84 -38.89 -34.14
CA ILE A 166 27.04 -39.68 -35.10
C ILE A 166 27.92 -40.80 -35.67
N ALA A 167 27.52 -42.04 -35.49
CA ALA A 167 28.18 -43.18 -36.12
C ALA A 167 27.86 -43.21 -37.61
N LEU A 168 28.89 -43.20 -38.45
CA LEU A 168 28.77 -43.36 -39.90
C LEU A 168 29.25 -44.76 -40.33
N PRO A 169 28.74 -45.30 -41.45
CA PRO A 169 29.17 -46.61 -41.96
C PRO A 169 30.69 -46.70 -42.21
N GLN A 170 31.23 -47.92 -42.11
CA GLN A 170 32.65 -48.30 -42.02
C GLN A 170 33.61 -47.86 -43.15
N SER A 171 33.20 -47.06 -44.12
CA SER A 171 34.10 -46.60 -45.20
C SER A 171 35.25 -45.69 -44.70
N CYS A 172 35.25 -45.27 -43.43
CA CYS A 172 36.27 -44.39 -42.83
C CYS A 172 36.61 -44.82 -41.39
N GLU A 173 37.80 -45.40 -41.18
CA GLU A 173 38.30 -45.78 -39.84
C GLU A 173 38.56 -44.58 -38.91
N ASN A 174 38.73 -43.36 -39.43
CA ASN A 174 39.09 -42.17 -38.65
C ASN A 174 37.91 -41.37 -38.06
N LEU A 175 36.65 -41.76 -38.34
CA LEU A 175 35.44 -41.07 -37.86
C LEU A 175 34.75 -41.81 -36.71
N LEU A 176 35.47 -42.73 -36.07
CA LEU A 176 34.96 -43.58 -35.00
C LEU A 176 35.04 -42.88 -33.65
N PHE A 177 33.97 -43.00 -32.86
CA PHE A 177 34.03 -42.72 -31.43
C PHE A 177 35.03 -43.69 -30.78
N SER A 178 35.96 -43.14 -29.99
CA SER A 178 37.09 -43.88 -29.42
C SER A 178 37.13 -43.82 -27.89
N SER A 179 36.24 -43.04 -27.29
CA SER A 179 36.22 -42.81 -25.84
C SER A 179 35.04 -43.51 -25.17
N LYS A 180 35.26 -43.93 -23.93
CA LYS A 180 34.18 -44.38 -23.02
C LYS A 180 33.21 -43.25 -22.68
N ASP A 181 33.64 -42.00 -22.83
CA ASP A 181 32.83 -40.81 -22.57
C ASP A 181 31.96 -40.40 -23.77
N SER A 182 31.89 -41.23 -24.83
CA SER A 182 31.07 -40.93 -25.99
C SER A 182 29.58 -41.27 -25.78
N ILE A 183 28.73 -40.54 -26.47
CA ILE A 183 27.31 -40.78 -26.66
C ILE A 183 27.11 -40.99 -28.15
N VAL A 184 26.81 -42.22 -28.52
CA VAL A 184 26.83 -42.65 -29.92
C VAL A 184 25.41 -42.63 -30.47
N VAL A 185 25.17 -41.84 -31.52
CA VAL A 185 23.91 -41.81 -32.26
C VAL A 185 24.07 -42.63 -33.54
N CYS A 186 23.25 -43.67 -33.72
CA CYS A 186 23.37 -44.57 -34.86
C CYS A 186 21.98 -45.00 -35.38
N GLY A 187 21.91 -45.34 -36.67
CA GLY A 187 20.70 -45.89 -37.29
C GLY A 187 20.68 -47.42 -37.25
N GLN A 188 20.28 -48.05 -38.35
CA GLN A 188 20.26 -49.51 -38.48
C GLN A 188 21.65 -50.08 -38.79
N GLN A 189 22.53 -50.07 -37.79
CA GLN A 189 23.93 -50.48 -37.90
C GLN A 189 24.34 -51.34 -36.69
N PRO A 190 23.98 -52.64 -36.66
CA PRO A 190 24.22 -53.51 -35.50
C PRO A 190 25.71 -53.64 -35.15
N ASP A 191 26.60 -53.59 -36.14
CA ASP A 191 28.05 -53.63 -35.92
C ASP A 191 28.57 -52.42 -35.12
N MET A 192 27.99 -51.23 -35.34
CA MET A 192 28.35 -50.02 -34.60
C MET A 192 27.85 -50.07 -33.17
N VAL A 193 26.63 -50.60 -32.96
CA VAL A 193 26.06 -50.80 -31.62
C VAL A 193 26.91 -51.80 -30.83
N ARG A 194 27.29 -52.93 -31.44
CA ARG A 194 28.16 -53.93 -30.80
C ARG A 194 29.48 -53.31 -30.37
N ARG A 195 30.13 -52.55 -31.26
CA ARG A 195 31.38 -51.86 -30.95
C ARG A 195 31.24 -50.84 -29.82
N ALA A 196 30.15 -50.09 -29.78
CA ALA A 196 29.87 -49.14 -28.71
C ALA A 196 29.72 -49.82 -27.34
N ILE A 197 29.06 -50.98 -27.31
CA ILE A 197 28.94 -51.82 -26.11
C ILE A 197 30.32 -52.37 -25.69
N GLU A 198 31.15 -52.84 -26.63
CA GLU A 198 32.50 -53.35 -26.36
C GLU A 198 33.45 -52.27 -25.81
N ILE A 199 33.39 -51.05 -26.36
CA ILE A 199 34.14 -49.90 -25.85
C ILE A 199 33.66 -49.51 -24.44
N GLY A 200 32.37 -49.74 -24.15
CA GLY A 200 31.73 -49.34 -22.90
C GLY A 200 31.43 -47.84 -22.87
N VAL A 201 30.85 -47.33 -23.96
CA VAL A 201 30.43 -45.93 -24.05
C VAL A 201 29.32 -45.61 -23.04
N LYS A 202 29.10 -44.34 -22.71
CA LYS A 202 28.07 -43.94 -21.74
C LYS A 202 26.65 -44.21 -22.23
N CYS A 203 26.37 -43.90 -23.49
CA CYS A 203 25.05 -44.06 -24.05
C CYS A 203 25.09 -44.36 -25.55
N VAL A 204 24.17 -45.19 -26.01
CA VAL A 204 23.89 -45.43 -27.43
C VAL A 204 22.44 -45.04 -27.71
N ILE A 205 22.23 -44.20 -28.70
CA ILE A 205 20.92 -43.75 -29.17
C ILE A 205 20.68 -44.34 -30.56
N ILE A 206 19.63 -45.16 -30.66
CA ILE A 206 19.26 -45.91 -31.86
C ILE A 206 18.09 -45.19 -32.53
N CYS A 207 18.33 -44.72 -33.76
CA CYS A 207 17.40 -43.92 -34.54
C CYS A 207 16.65 -44.78 -35.56
N GLN A 208 15.32 -44.80 -35.49
CA GLN A 208 14.44 -45.47 -36.47
C GLN A 208 14.77 -46.94 -36.73
N ALA A 209 15.31 -47.63 -35.72
CA ALA A 209 15.69 -49.03 -35.82
C ALA A 209 15.37 -49.76 -34.52
N GLU A 210 15.17 -51.07 -34.63
CA GLU A 210 15.05 -51.97 -33.49
C GLU A 210 16.42 -52.54 -33.11
N LEU A 211 16.56 -52.89 -31.83
CA LEU A 211 17.76 -53.53 -31.32
C LEU A 211 17.56 -55.06 -31.38
N ASP A 212 18.49 -55.76 -32.04
CA ASP A 212 18.51 -57.23 -32.09
C ASP A 212 18.50 -57.83 -30.66
N GLU A 213 17.76 -58.91 -30.46
CA GLU A 213 17.65 -59.58 -29.14
C GLU A 213 19.01 -59.98 -28.56
N GLU A 214 19.96 -60.39 -29.40
CA GLU A 214 21.31 -60.76 -29.00
C GLU A 214 22.04 -59.58 -28.35
N LEU A 215 21.96 -58.39 -28.93
CA LEU A 215 22.58 -57.18 -28.39
C LEU A 215 21.88 -56.68 -27.12
N ARG A 216 20.58 -56.94 -27.01
CA ARG A 216 19.77 -56.56 -25.84
C ARG A 216 20.13 -57.33 -24.57
N LYS A 217 20.55 -58.59 -24.72
CA LYS A 217 20.88 -59.51 -23.61
C LYS A 217 22.33 -59.37 -23.13
N ILE A 218 23.18 -58.61 -23.83
CA ILE A 218 24.57 -58.36 -23.40
C ILE A 218 24.55 -57.58 -22.09
N LYS A 219 25.19 -58.11 -21.05
CA LYS A 219 25.43 -57.35 -19.81
C LYS A 219 26.43 -56.25 -20.10
N THR A 220 25.98 -55.00 -19.97
CA THR A 220 26.78 -53.79 -20.20
C THR A 220 26.34 -52.69 -19.25
N ASP A 221 27.23 -51.75 -18.96
CA ASP A 221 26.91 -50.51 -18.23
C ASP A 221 26.47 -49.38 -19.17
N THR A 222 26.52 -49.59 -20.50
CA THR A 222 26.10 -48.62 -21.51
C THR A 222 24.58 -48.47 -21.52
N CYS A 223 24.06 -47.25 -21.41
CA CYS A 223 22.63 -46.99 -21.55
C CYS A 223 22.21 -47.05 -23.03
N ILE A 224 21.20 -47.84 -23.39
CA ILE A 224 20.70 -47.95 -24.77
C ILE A 224 19.30 -47.35 -24.86
N ILE A 225 19.14 -46.31 -25.68
CA ILE A 225 17.87 -45.59 -25.89
C ILE A 225 17.49 -45.75 -27.37
N SER A 226 16.23 -46.13 -27.63
CA SER A 226 15.64 -46.08 -28.98
C SER A 226 14.83 -44.80 -29.14
N THR A 227 14.84 -44.21 -30.33
CA THR A 227 14.04 -43.02 -30.67
C THR A 227 13.44 -43.14 -32.08
N PRO A 228 12.20 -42.65 -32.31
CA PRO A 228 11.60 -42.59 -33.64
C PRO A 228 12.24 -41.54 -34.56
N PHE A 229 13.12 -40.68 -34.04
CA PHE A 229 13.76 -39.62 -34.82
C PHE A 229 14.98 -40.13 -35.61
N ASP A 230 15.24 -39.51 -36.76
CA ASP A 230 16.48 -39.71 -37.51
C ASP A 230 17.69 -39.17 -36.72
N ALA A 231 18.90 -39.60 -37.10
CA ALA A 231 20.13 -39.26 -36.39
C ALA A 231 20.39 -37.75 -36.28
N TYR A 232 20.06 -36.97 -37.30
CA TYR A 232 20.27 -35.52 -37.29
C TYR A 232 19.31 -34.83 -36.31
N ARG A 233 18.02 -35.17 -36.37
CA ARG A 233 17.03 -34.66 -35.41
C ARG A 233 17.36 -35.09 -33.99
N ALA A 234 17.71 -36.36 -33.77
CA ALA A 234 18.07 -36.89 -32.47
C ALA A 234 19.25 -36.10 -31.85
N VAL A 235 20.31 -35.82 -32.62
CA VAL A 235 21.44 -35.02 -32.13
C VAL A 235 21.00 -33.63 -31.68
N ARG A 236 20.19 -32.90 -32.47
CA ARG A 236 19.70 -31.58 -32.04
C ARG A 236 18.83 -31.67 -30.78
N MET A 237 18.01 -32.70 -30.68
CA MET A 237 17.10 -32.91 -29.56
C MET A 237 17.84 -33.30 -28.27
N ILE A 238 18.97 -34.00 -28.36
CA ILE A 238 19.84 -34.26 -27.20
C ILE A 238 20.23 -32.95 -26.52
N TYR A 239 20.64 -31.92 -27.27
CA TYR A 239 20.99 -30.63 -26.66
C TYR A 239 19.78 -29.87 -26.11
N GLN A 240 18.59 -30.09 -26.67
CA GLN A 240 17.36 -29.53 -26.10
C GLN A 240 16.89 -30.24 -24.81
N SER A 241 17.50 -31.36 -24.44
CA SER A 241 17.22 -32.05 -23.17
C SER A 241 17.99 -31.45 -21.97
N VAL A 242 18.90 -30.51 -22.23
CA VAL A 242 19.62 -29.79 -21.18
C VAL A 242 18.62 -29.12 -20.22
N PRO A 243 18.82 -29.20 -18.88
CA PRO A 243 17.98 -28.47 -17.93
C PRO A 243 18.12 -26.95 -18.08
N VAL A 244 17.01 -26.22 -17.98
CA VAL A 244 16.99 -24.75 -18.08
C VAL A 244 17.86 -24.06 -17.05
N SER A 245 18.08 -24.68 -15.88
CA SER A 245 18.96 -24.18 -14.82
C SER A 245 20.41 -23.91 -15.25
N ARG A 246 20.85 -24.48 -16.37
CA ARG A 246 22.21 -24.26 -16.89
C ARG A 246 22.33 -23.07 -17.82
N ILE A 247 21.23 -22.71 -18.47
CA ILE A 247 21.22 -21.69 -19.52
C ILE A 247 20.51 -20.42 -19.08
N CYS A 248 19.65 -20.49 -18.05
CA CYS A 248 18.97 -19.31 -17.54
C CYS A 248 19.99 -18.34 -16.91
N ARG A 249 19.74 -17.05 -17.09
CA ARG A 249 20.52 -16.01 -16.42
C ARG A 249 20.19 -16.03 -14.92
N LYS A 250 21.23 -15.93 -14.07
CA LYS A 250 21.12 -15.93 -12.60
C LYS A 250 21.57 -14.61 -11.97
N GLU A 251 22.48 -13.90 -12.62
CA GLU A 251 23.07 -12.66 -12.11
C GLU A 251 22.49 -11.43 -12.82
N GLY A 252 22.48 -10.29 -12.12
CA GLY A 252 22.01 -9.02 -12.66
C GLY A 252 20.54 -9.03 -13.08
N ILE A 253 19.71 -9.84 -12.41
CA ILE A 253 18.26 -9.86 -12.61
C ILE A 253 17.66 -8.76 -11.75
N GLU A 254 17.13 -7.74 -12.42
CA GLU A 254 16.29 -6.74 -11.78
C GLU A 254 14.87 -7.30 -11.64
N CYS A 255 14.32 -7.20 -10.43
CA CYS A 255 12.97 -7.62 -10.08
C CYS A 255 12.28 -6.48 -9.32
N PHE A 256 10.95 -6.56 -9.27
CA PHE A 256 10.11 -5.60 -8.55
C PHE A 256 9.16 -6.34 -7.61
N HIS A 257 8.71 -5.69 -6.56
CA HIS A 257 7.76 -6.25 -5.60
C HIS A 257 6.35 -5.72 -5.85
N LEU A 258 5.33 -6.48 -5.43
CA LEU A 258 3.92 -6.08 -5.58
C LEU A 258 3.58 -4.73 -4.95
N ASP A 259 4.29 -4.35 -3.89
CA ASP A 259 4.08 -3.10 -3.16
C ASP A 259 4.92 -1.92 -3.66
N ASP A 260 5.84 -2.15 -4.61
CA ASP A 260 6.63 -1.07 -5.20
C ASP A 260 5.74 -0.06 -5.90
N TYR A 261 6.12 1.22 -5.81
CA TYR A 261 5.41 2.28 -6.50
C TYR A 261 5.72 2.28 -7.99
N VAL A 262 4.69 2.48 -8.81
CA VAL A 262 4.80 2.45 -10.28
C VAL A 262 5.78 3.50 -10.81
N ASP A 263 5.91 4.65 -10.14
CA ASP A 263 6.86 5.69 -10.56
C ASP A 263 8.32 5.24 -10.37
N ASP A 264 8.62 4.61 -9.24
CA ASP A 264 9.96 4.13 -8.91
C ASP A 264 10.36 2.98 -9.85
N VAL A 265 9.41 2.07 -10.13
CA VAL A 265 9.53 1.01 -11.14
C VAL A 265 9.76 1.58 -12.54
N ARG A 266 9.03 2.64 -12.90
CA ARG A 266 9.20 3.31 -14.21
C ARG A 266 10.61 3.87 -14.35
N GLU A 267 11.16 4.52 -13.32
CA GLU A 267 12.53 5.01 -13.34
C GLU A 267 13.55 3.89 -13.48
N GLY A 268 13.41 2.80 -12.70
CA GLY A 268 14.28 1.63 -12.82
C GLY A 268 14.26 1.01 -14.23
N MET A 269 13.07 0.84 -14.81
CA MET A 269 12.92 0.28 -16.16
C MET A 269 13.42 1.19 -17.30
N LEU A 270 13.55 2.50 -17.06
CA LEU A 270 14.15 3.45 -18.00
C LEU A 270 15.68 3.37 -18.02
N GLN A 271 16.30 3.06 -16.87
CA GLN A 271 17.74 2.91 -16.73
C GLN A 271 18.23 1.54 -17.25
N SER A 272 17.34 0.55 -17.24
CA SER A 272 17.63 -0.81 -17.64
C SER A 272 17.36 -1.11 -19.11
N ARG A 273 18.08 -2.07 -19.69
CA ARG A 273 17.88 -2.53 -21.08
C ARG A 273 16.98 -3.76 -21.18
N TYR A 274 16.55 -4.33 -20.05
CA TYR A 274 15.76 -5.55 -20.05
C TYR A 274 14.33 -5.30 -20.54
N ARG A 275 13.77 -6.31 -21.22
CA ARG A 275 12.40 -6.30 -21.75
C ARG A 275 11.36 -6.82 -20.75
N CYS A 276 11.81 -7.58 -19.76
CA CYS A 276 11.00 -8.34 -18.84
C CYS A 276 11.66 -8.34 -17.45
N TYR A 277 10.85 -8.13 -16.42
CA TYR A 277 11.27 -8.05 -15.03
C TYR A 277 10.36 -8.96 -14.20
N PRO A 278 10.89 -9.93 -13.43
CA PRO A 278 10.08 -10.72 -12.51
C PRO A 278 9.43 -9.82 -11.45
N ILE A 279 8.20 -10.18 -11.08
CA ILE A 279 7.48 -9.57 -9.95
C ILE A 279 7.45 -10.57 -8.82
N LEU A 280 7.81 -10.11 -7.62
CA LEU A 280 7.88 -10.91 -6.39
C LEU A 280 6.80 -10.47 -5.38
N ASP A 281 6.35 -11.42 -4.56
CA ASP A 281 5.54 -11.15 -3.37
C ASP A 281 6.41 -10.82 -2.15
N GLU A 282 5.78 -10.57 -1.00
CA GLU A 282 6.44 -10.29 0.28
C GLU A 282 7.35 -11.44 0.78
N ASN A 283 7.19 -12.65 0.23
CA ASN A 283 7.97 -13.85 0.59
C ASN A 283 9.03 -14.19 -0.49
N GLU A 284 9.36 -13.25 -1.37
CA GLU A 284 10.32 -13.43 -2.48
C GLU A 284 9.89 -14.50 -3.50
N ARG A 285 8.59 -14.84 -3.55
CA ARG A 285 8.05 -15.78 -4.54
C ARG A 285 7.63 -15.07 -5.80
N VAL A 286 7.91 -15.70 -6.95
CA VAL A 286 7.52 -15.15 -8.24
C VAL A 286 6.01 -15.19 -8.39
N VAL A 287 5.40 -14.04 -8.68
CA VAL A 287 3.96 -13.92 -8.94
C VAL A 287 3.64 -13.58 -10.40
N GLY A 288 4.61 -13.05 -11.14
CA GLY A 288 4.41 -12.68 -12.54
C GLY A 288 5.60 -11.97 -13.15
N THR A 289 5.36 -11.32 -14.28
CA THR A 289 6.37 -10.56 -15.03
C THR A 289 5.84 -9.23 -15.51
N LEU A 290 6.70 -8.22 -15.46
CA LEU A 290 6.43 -6.86 -15.89
C LEU A 290 7.21 -6.51 -17.16
N SER A 291 6.54 -5.89 -18.12
CA SER A 291 7.12 -5.27 -19.30
C SER A 291 6.67 -3.81 -19.38
N ARG A 292 7.40 -3.00 -20.16
CA ARG A 292 7.18 -1.53 -20.21
C ARG A 292 5.76 -1.13 -20.57
N TYR A 293 5.06 -1.91 -21.38
CA TYR A 293 3.70 -1.58 -21.79
C TYR A 293 2.68 -1.71 -20.66
N HIS A 294 2.95 -2.52 -19.62
CA HIS A 294 2.09 -2.61 -18.44
C HIS A 294 2.02 -1.28 -17.67
N LEU A 295 3.02 -0.41 -17.82
CA LEU A 295 3.06 0.91 -17.17
C LEU A 295 2.17 1.97 -17.84
N ILE A 296 1.58 1.68 -19.02
CA ILE A 296 0.90 2.70 -19.84
C ILE A 296 -0.44 3.13 -19.22
N ARG A 297 -1.18 2.21 -18.59
CA ARG A 297 -2.46 2.51 -17.93
C ARG A 297 -2.62 1.68 -16.64
N PRO A 298 -2.03 2.12 -15.53
CA PRO A 298 -2.31 1.52 -14.23
C PRO A 298 -3.79 1.64 -13.90
N ARG A 299 -4.35 0.64 -13.19
CA ARG A 299 -5.67 0.77 -12.60
C ARG A 299 -5.57 1.79 -11.47
N ARG A 300 -6.32 2.89 -11.57
CA ARG A 300 -6.33 3.92 -10.53
C ARG A 300 -7.23 3.48 -9.38
N LYS A 301 -6.78 3.70 -8.15
CA LYS A 301 -7.61 3.53 -6.95
C LYS A 301 -8.72 4.57 -6.98
N LYS A 302 -9.93 4.17 -6.61
CA LYS A 302 -11.09 5.06 -6.58
C LYS A 302 -11.23 5.72 -5.22
N VAL A 303 -11.42 7.03 -5.21
CA VAL A 303 -11.47 7.84 -3.98
C VAL A 303 -12.70 8.75 -4.00
N VAL A 304 -13.32 8.89 -2.83
CA VAL A 304 -14.31 9.92 -2.52
C VAL A 304 -13.78 10.77 -1.38
N LEU A 305 -13.82 12.09 -1.56
CA LEU A 305 -13.45 13.02 -0.50
C LEU A 305 -14.70 13.46 0.24
N VAL A 306 -14.61 13.44 1.55
CA VAL A 306 -15.58 14.10 2.42
C VAL A 306 -14.85 15.17 3.20
N ASP A 307 -15.54 16.26 3.50
CA ASP A 307 -15.09 17.26 4.48
C ASP A 307 -13.82 18.04 4.09
N HIS A 308 -13.38 17.89 2.85
CA HIS A 308 -12.34 18.71 2.24
C HIS A 308 -12.35 18.53 0.72
N ASN A 309 -11.75 19.49 0.03
CA ASN A 309 -11.46 19.42 -1.40
C ASN A 309 -10.00 19.78 -1.74
N GLU A 310 -9.30 20.51 -0.88
CA GLU A 310 -7.91 20.94 -1.12
C GLU A 310 -6.95 19.73 -1.18
N ALA A 311 -6.23 19.56 -2.30
CA ALA A 311 -5.34 18.41 -2.50
C ALA A 311 -4.24 18.28 -1.42
N ALA A 312 -3.77 19.40 -0.87
CA ALA A 312 -2.76 19.42 0.20
C ALA A 312 -3.26 18.81 1.52
N GLN A 313 -4.58 18.81 1.73
CA GLN A 313 -5.23 18.23 2.90
C GLN A 313 -5.67 16.78 2.67
N SER A 314 -5.49 16.25 1.45
CA SER A 314 -5.98 14.93 1.08
C SER A 314 -4.93 13.83 1.24
N VAL A 315 -5.32 12.62 0.82
CA VAL A 315 -4.47 11.43 0.85
C VAL A 315 -3.29 11.57 -0.14
N PRO A 316 -2.04 11.25 0.27
CA PRO A 316 -0.90 11.30 -0.64
C PRO A 316 -1.11 10.40 -1.87
N GLY A 317 -0.85 10.92 -3.06
CA GLY A 317 -1.06 10.21 -4.32
C GLY A 317 -2.44 10.42 -4.95
N LEU A 318 -3.26 11.35 -4.45
CA LEU A 318 -4.59 11.65 -5.00
C LEU A 318 -4.56 11.92 -6.52
N GLU A 319 -3.49 12.52 -7.04
CA GLU A 319 -3.28 12.77 -8.47
C GLU A 319 -3.17 11.49 -9.31
N GLN A 320 -2.80 10.37 -8.67
CA GLN A 320 -2.73 9.03 -9.28
C GLN A 320 -4.02 8.22 -9.09
N ALA A 321 -4.96 8.73 -8.29
CA ALA A 321 -6.25 8.13 -8.04
C ALA A 321 -7.32 8.61 -9.05
N GLU A 322 -8.45 7.91 -9.06
CA GLU A 322 -9.67 8.36 -9.72
C GLU A 322 -10.60 8.94 -8.65
N LEU A 323 -10.72 10.27 -8.64
CA LEU A 323 -11.66 10.97 -7.78
C LEU A 323 -13.07 10.82 -8.36
N LEU A 324 -13.98 10.21 -7.61
CA LEU A 324 -15.35 9.95 -8.04
C LEU A 324 -16.32 11.01 -7.57
N GLU A 325 -16.18 11.43 -6.31
CA GLU A 325 -17.15 12.28 -5.62
C GLU A 325 -16.48 13.15 -4.56
N ILE A 326 -17.05 14.33 -4.30
CA ILE A 326 -16.68 15.23 -3.20
C ILE A 326 -17.94 15.69 -2.49
N ILE A 327 -18.00 15.47 -1.17
CA ILE A 327 -19.06 15.99 -0.28
C ILE A 327 -18.40 16.91 0.74
N ASP A 328 -18.68 18.20 0.69
CA ASP A 328 -17.93 19.18 1.48
C ASP A 328 -18.82 20.35 1.92
N HIS A 329 -18.35 21.14 2.88
CA HIS A 329 -18.95 22.40 3.30
C HIS A 329 -17.94 23.56 3.31
N HIS A 330 -16.68 23.29 2.99
CA HIS A 330 -15.61 24.28 2.95
C HIS A 330 -15.61 25.12 1.66
N ARG A 331 -14.76 26.15 1.67
CA ARG A 331 -14.44 26.91 0.45
C ARG A 331 -13.79 25.98 -0.58
N LEU A 332 -13.99 26.29 -1.85
CA LEU A 332 -13.34 25.58 -2.95
C LEU A 332 -11.95 26.15 -3.19
N ALA A 333 -10.92 25.30 -3.14
CA ALA A 333 -9.54 25.68 -3.45
C ALA A 333 -8.73 24.45 -3.91
N ASP A 334 -7.80 24.68 -4.84
CA ASP A 334 -6.72 23.73 -5.20
C ASP A 334 -7.18 22.29 -5.48
N ILE A 335 -8.29 22.12 -6.21
CA ILE A 335 -8.80 20.83 -6.68
C ILE A 335 -8.98 20.83 -8.21
N GLN A 336 -8.53 19.75 -8.85
CA GLN A 336 -8.67 19.55 -10.29
C GLN A 336 -9.06 18.10 -10.58
N THR A 337 -10.05 17.88 -11.44
CA THR A 337 -10.46 16.54 -11.87
C THR A 337 -10.26 16.36 -13.37
N GLY A 338 -9.88 15.15 -13.78
CA GLY A 338 -9.75 14.81 -15.20
C GLY A 338 -11.10 14.53 -15.88
N ASN A 339 -12.09 14.06 -15.11
CA ASN A 339 -13.44 13.73 -15.57
C ASN A 339 -14.49 14.47 -14.72
N PRO A 340 -15.74 14.62 -15.21
CA PRO A 340 -16.86 15.05 -14.38
C PRO A 340 -17.07 14.11 -13.19
N ILE A 341 -17.30 14.68 -12.00
CA ILE A 341 -17.50 13.96 -10.75
C ILE A 341 -18.81 14.39 -10.07
N TYR A 342 -19.32 13.60 -9.14
CA TYR A 342 -20.40 14.07 -8.27
C TYR A 342 -19.83 15.03 -7.23
N PHE A 343 -20.23 16.29 -7.29
CA PHE A 343 -19.72 17.32 -6.39
C PHE A 343 -20.88 17.96 -5.63
N ARG A 344 -20.91 17.80 -4.30
CA ARG A 344 -21.93 18.37 -3.43
C ARG A 344 -21.26 19.21 -2.35
N ASN A 345 -21.27 20.53 -2.55
CA ASN A 345 -20.80 21.48 -1.56
C ASN A 345 -21.96 22.35 -1.08
N GLU A 346 -22.18 22.41 0.23
CA GLU A 346 -23.27 23.17 0.82
C GLU A 346 -22.74 24.02 1.99
N PRO A 347 -23.13 25.32 2.09
CA PRO A 347 -22.64 26.21 3.14
C PRO A 347 -23.38 25.94 4.47
N VAL A 348 -23.13 24.78 5.06
CA VAL A 348 -23.63 24.34 6.38
C VAL A 348 -22.49 24.19 7.37
N GLY A 349 -22.82 23.98 8.64
CA GLY A 349 -21.83 23.92 9.71
C GLY A 349 -21.10 22.59 9.87
N SER A 350 -21.45 21.55 9.10
CA SER A 350 -20.84 20.22 9.15
C SER A 350 -21.11 19.44 7.85
N THR A 351 -20.13 18.66 7.37
CA THR A 351 -20.29 17.72 6.25
C THR A 351 -21.29 16.61 6.60
N THR A 352 -21.31 16.17 7.87
CA THR A 352 -22.29 15.19 8.36
C THR A 352 -23.73 15.67 8.19
N THR A 353 -24.01 16.98 8.29
CA THR A 353 -25.34 17.55 8.00
C THR A 353 -25.77 17.31 6.55
N ILE A 354 -24.83 17.38 5.60
CA ILE A 354 -25.08 17.12 4.19
C ILE A 354 -25.44 15.64 4.00
N ILE A 355 -24.63 14.75 4.58
CA ILE A 355 -24.83 13.30 4.48
C ILE A 355 -26.15 12.88 5.17
N ALA A 356 -26.50 13.46 6.32
CA ALA A 356 -27.80 13.25 6.96
C ALA A 356 -28.96 13.63 6.03
N GLY A 357 -28.82 14.74 5.30
CA GLY A 357 -29.75 15.13 4.24
C GLY A 357 -29.82 14.10 3.11
N MET A 358 -28.69 13.53 2.70
CA MET A 358 -28.62 12.49 1.67
C MET A 358 -29.33 11.19 2.04
N TYR A 359 -29.33 10.80 3.32
CA TYR A 359 -30.16 9.69 3.82
C TYR A 359 -31.65 10.01 3.65
N GLN A 360 -32.05 11.22 4.06
CA GLN A 360 -33.45 11.66 3.97
C GLN A 360 -33.95 11.71 2.52
N GLU A 361 -33.16 12.26 1.60
CA GLU A 361 -33.50 12.35 0.16
C GLU A 361 -33.76 10.98 -0.47
N ARG A 362 -33.13 9.94 0.06
CA ARG A 362 -33.25 8.56 -0.43
C ARG A 362 -34.24 7.73 0.36
N GLY A 363 -34.93 8.32 1.34
CA GLY A 363 -35.87 7.60 2.20
C GLY A 363 -35.21 6.53 3.08
N LEU A 364 -33.91 6.67 3.35
CA LEU A 364 -33.14 5.74 4.19
C LEU A 364 -32.98 6.30 5.61
N MET A 365 -32.85 5.40 6.58
CA MET A 365 -32.48 5.74 7.94
C MET A 365 -31.14 5.09 8.29
N PRO A 366 -30.17 5.83 8.87
CA PRO A 366 -28.98 5.22 9.45
C PRO A 366 -29.37 4.32 10.62
N SER A 367 -28.49 3.39 10.99
CA SER A 367 -28.67 2.61 12.22
C SER A 367 -28.65 3.53 13.45
N GLU A 368 -29.29 3.12 14.54
CA GLU A 368 -29.34 3.88 15.80
C GLU A 368 -27.96 4.39 16.24
N LYS A 369 -26.96 3.50 16.24
CA LYS A 369 -25.58 3.83 16.60
C LYS A 369 -24.91 4.79 15.62
N LEU A 370 -25.13 4.62 14.31
CA LEU A 370 -24.57 5.53 13.30
C LEU A 370 -25.22 6.91 13.38
N ALA A 371 -26.54 6.97 13.61
CA ALA A 371 -27.25 8.22 13.84
C ALA A 371 -26.66 8.96 15.05
N GLY A 372 -26.33 8.24 16.12
CA GLY A 372 -25.71 8.81 17.32
C GLY A 372 -24.35 9.45 17.02
N MET A 373 -23.48 8.76 16.28
CA MET A 373 -22.21 9.34 15.81
C MET A 373 -22.44 10.55 14.91
N MET A 374 -23.43 10.48 14.00
CA MET A 374 -23.74 11.60 13.12
C MET A 374 -24.21 12.83 13.90
N ALA A 375 -25.00 12.64 14.97
CA ALA A 375 -25.39 13.72 15.88
C ALA A 375 -24.16 14.31 16.60
N ALA A 376 -23.26 13.46 17.08
CA ALA A 376 -22.02 13.87 17.74
C ALA A 376 -21.12 14.71 16.80
N ALA A 377 -20.94 14.28 15.56
CA ALA A 377 -20.15 15.00 14.56
C ALA A 377 -20.69 16.41 14.27
N ILE A 378 -22.01 16.53 14.05
CA ILE A 378 -22.63 17.85 13.82
C ILE A 378 -22.45 18.75 15.06
N VAL A 379 -22.61 18.20 16.27
CA VAL A 379 -22.41 18.94 17.53
C VAL A 379 -20.96 19.40 17.71
N SER A 380 -20.01 18.52 17.39
CA SER A 380 -18.57 18.80 17.44
C SER A 380 -18.22 19.99 16.54
N ASP A 381 -18.53 19.89 15.25
CA ASP A 381 -18.08 20.86 14.25
C ASP A 381 -18.79 22.22 14.36
N THR A 382 -20.05 22.19 14.81
CA THR A 382 -20.81 23.41 15.10
C THR A 382 -20.53 24.00 16.49
N VAL A 383 -19.66 23.37 17.29
CA VAL A 383 -19.33 23.79 18.65
C VAL A 383 -20.59 23.99 19.50
N MET A 384 -21.38 22.93 19.68
CA MET A 384 -22.71 23.01 20.32
C MET A 384 -23.61 24.08 19.67
N PHE A 385 -23.57 24.17 18.35
CA PHE A 385 -24.31 25.13 17.55
C PHE A 385 -23.97 26.62 17.82
N LYS A 386 -22.83 26.90 18.45
CA LYS A 386 -22.33 28.25 18.74
C LYS A 386 -21.39 28.78 17.65
N SER A 387 -20.87 27.90 16.81
CA SER A 387 -20.03 28.29 15.67
C SER A 387 -20.78 29.25 14.75
N PRO A 388 -20.12 30.30 14.21
CA PRO A 388 -20.71 31.19 13.22
C PRO A 388 -21.07 30.48 11.90
N THR A 389 -20.53 29.29 11.64
CA THR A 389 -20.87 28.46 10.48
C THR A 389 -22.16 27.65 10.68
N CYS A 390 -22.65 27.53 11.93
CA CYS A 390 -23.84 26.76 12.23
C CYS A 390 -25.10 27.36 11.59
N THR A 391 -25.86 26.52 10.91
CA THR A 391 -27.14 26.86 10.30
C THR A 391 -28.30 26.19 11.03
N GLN A 392 -29.53 26.62 10.73
CA GLN A 392 -30.73 25.94 11.24
C GLN A 392 -30.83 24.49 10.75
N ARG A 393 -30.26 24.18 9.58
CA ARG A 393 -30.27 22.82 9.04
C ARG A 393 -29.41 21.88 9.88
N ASP A 394 -28.28 22.36 10.39
CA ASP A 394 -27.42 21.59 11.30
C ASP A 394 -28.18 21.21 12.56
N ARG A 395 -28.84 22.18 13.21
CA ARG A 395 -29.68 21.93 14.40
C ARG A 395 -30.78 20.90 14.13
N ASN A 396 -31.52 21.08 13.04
CA ASN A 396 -32.62 20.19 12.68
C ASN A 396 -32.13 18.76 12.38
N MET A 397 -30.99 18.61 11.69
CA MET A 397 -30.42 17.31 11.39
C MET A 397 -29.84 16.65 12.64
N ALA A 398 -29.11 17.38 13.48
CA ALA A 398 -28.57 16.88 14.74
C ALA A 398 -29.70 16.40 15.67
N GLU A 399 -30.77 17.18 15.86
CA GLU A 399 -31.93 16.78 16.65
C GLU A 399 -32.58 15.50 16.11
N ARG A 400 -32.71 15.40 14.78
CA ARG A 400 -33.28 14.21 14.14
C ARG A 400 -32.41 12.99 14.38
N MET A 401 -31.10 13.11 14.18
CA MET A 401 -30.14 12.03 14.40
C MET A 401 -30.13 11.60 15.88
N ALA A 402 -30.15 12.56 16.80
CA ALA A 402 -30.23 12.31 18.24
C ALA A 402 -31.54 11.59 18.65
N ARG A 403 -32.68 11.95 18.04
CA ARG A 403 -33.96 11.24 18.24
C ARG A 403 -33.90 9.79 17.73
N ILE A 404 -33.27 9.54 16.59
CA ILE A 404 -33.09 8.17 16.05
C ILE A 404 -32.22 7.34 16.99
N ALA A 405 -31.17 7.96 17.54
CA ALA A 405 -30.23 7.32 18.45
C ALA A 405 -30.68 7.28 19.92
N ASN A 406 -31.80 7.92 20.26
CA ASN A 406 -32.31 8.08 21.62
C ASN A 406 -31.25 8.66 22.59
N VAL A 407 -30.59 9.74 22.19
CA VAL A 407 -29.55 10.45 22.97
C VAL A 407 -29.86 11.93 23.11
N SER A 408 -29.35 12.55 24.19
CA SER A 408 -29.39 14.01 24.36
C SER A 408 -28.23 14.68 23.65
N LEU A 409 -28.51 15.76 22.90
CA LEU A 409 -27.48 16.58 22.26
C LEU A 409 -26.61 17.30 23.30
N ASP A 410 -27.19 17.74 24.42
CA ASP A 410 -26.46 18.41 25.49
C ASP A 410 -25.47 17.46 26.18
N GLU A 411 -25.90 16.22 26.44
CA GLU A 411 -25.02 15.19 27.00
C GLU A 411 -23.92 14.78 26.02
N LEU A 412 -24.22 14.72 24.72
CA LEU A 412 -23.22 14.49 23.67
C LEU A 412 -22.18 15.61 23.66
N GLY A 413 -22.62 16.87 23.64
CA GLY A 413 -21.73 18.02 23.69
C GLY A 413 -20.83 18.02 24.91
N GLN A 414 -21.40 17.84 26.09
CA GLN A 414 -20.62 17.77 27.33
C GLN A 414 -19.56 16.67 27.27
N GLN A 415 -19.91 15.49 26.78
CA GLN A 415 -18.95 14.38 26.67
C GLN A 415 -17.84 14.66 25.66
N ILE A 416 -18.19 15.00 24.43
CA ILE A 416 -17.26 15.30 23.33
C ILE A 416 -16.25 16.34 23.79
N PHE A 417 -16.76 17.47 24.27
CA PHE A 417 -15.89 18.57 24.61
C PHE A 417 -15.24 18.44 25.99
N SER A 418 -15.68 17.54 26.87
CA SER A 418 -14.92 17.16 28.07
C SER A 418 -13.73 16.27 27.72
N ALA A 419 -13.84 15.42 26.69
CA ALA A 419 -12.79 14.51 26.26
C ALA A 419 -11.62 15.22 25.57
N SER A 420 -11.85 16.37 24.94
CA SER A 420 -10.77 17.23 24.41
C SER A 420 -9.83 17.74 25.53
N TRP A 421 -10.19 17.53 26.81
CA TRP A 421 -9.41 17.87 28.01
C TRP A 421 -8.86 16.61 28.66
N SER A 422 -7.62 16.27 28.33
CA SER A 422 -6.85 15.30 29.09
C SER A 422 -6.33 15.97 30.38
N ASP A 423 -6.78 15.51 31.55
CA ASP A 423 -6.19 15.86 32.86
C ASP A 423 -4.66 15.54 32.89
N ASP A 424 -4.17 14.71 31.97
CA ASP A 424 -2.76 14.33 31.82
C ASP A 424 -1.82 15.45 31.32
N LYS A 425 -2.34 16.55 30.76
CA LYS A 425 -1.49 17.65 30.31
C LYS A 425 -0.99 18.50 31.48
N SER A 426 0.30 18.81 31.47
CA SER A 426 0.89 19.66 32.51
C SER A 426 0.40 21.12 32.36
N ALA A 427 0.28 21.84 33.48
CA ALA A 427 -0.11 23.26 33.47
C ALA A 427 0.83 24.11 32.59
N LYS A 428 2.10 23.71 32.50
CA LYS A 428 3.11 24.33 31.62
C LYS A 428 2.77 24.16 30.14
N GLU A 429 2.52 22.94 29.69
CA GLU A 429 2.16 22.69 28.28
C GLU A 429 0.89 23.42 27.89
N MET A 430 -0.10 23.44 28.78
CA MET A 430 -1.35 24.16 28.59
C MET A 430 -1.16 25.68 28.51
N LEU A 431 -0.38 26.26 29.43
CA LEU A 431 -0.09 27.69 29.48
C LEU A 431 0.62 28.18 28.20
N PHE A 432 1.54 27.37 27.67
CA PHE A 432 2.37 27.71 26.52
C PHE A 432 1.78 27.31 25.15
N ALA A 433 0.64 26.62 25.11
CA ALA A 433 0.01 26.16 23.87
C ALA A 433 -0.33 27.29 22.89
N ASP A 434 -0.91 28.40 23.36
CA ASP A 434 -1.08 29.65 22.60
C ASP A 434 -0.64 30.86 23.43
N PHE A 435 0.64 30.88 23.80
CA PHE A 435 1.26 31.97 24.55
C PHE A 435 1.92 32.99 23.63
N LYS A 436 1.74 34.29 23.93
CA LYS A 436 2.37 35.39 23.20
C LYS A 436 2.86 36.50 24.11
N ASP A 437 3.95 37.11 23.67
CA ASP A 437 4.63 38.21 24.33
C ASP A 437 4.23 39.55 23.72
N PHE A 438 3.99 40.54 24.57
CA PHE A 438 3.60 41.89 24.18
C PHE A 438 4.41 42.92 24.95
N HIS A 439 4.69 44.03 24.29
CA HIS A 439 5.34 45.20 24.87
C HIS A 439 4.45 46.40 24.56
N ILE A 440 3.87 47.02 25.60
CA ILE A 440 2.87 48.09 25.46
C ILE A 440 3.24 49.20 26.43
N ALA A 441 3.48 50.42 25.91
CA ALA A 441 3.75 51.62 26.70
C ALA A 441 4.86 51.46 27.77
N GLY A 442 5.88 50.63 27.48
CA GLY A 442 6.99 50.36 28.40
C GLY A 442 6.78 49.18 29.36
N ASN A 443 5.56 48.62 29.43
CA ASN A 443 5.25 47.40 30.17
C ASN A 443 5.37 46.16 29.30
N THR A 444 5.82 45.07 29.89
CA THR A 444 6.01 43.74 29.30
C THR A 444 4.93 42.79 29.78
N LEU A 445 4.24 42.13 28.83
CA LEU A 445 3.05 41.31 29.09
C LEU A 445 3.18 39.94 28.43
N GLY A 446 2.88 38.88 29.18
CA GLY A 446 2.69 37.53 28.63
C GLY A 446 1.21 37.12 28.63
N VAL A 447 0.67 36.67 27.50
CA VAL A 447 -0.74 36.20 27.42
C VAL A 447 -0.86 34.82 26.80
N GLY A 448 -1.28 33.84 27.61
CA GLY A 448 -1.72 32.52 27.18
C GLY A 448 -3.21 32.48 26.88
N GLN A 449 -3.63 31.67 25.90
CA GLN A 449 -5.04 31.42 25.61
C GLN A 449 -5.30 29.92 25.50
N ILE A 450 -6.32 29.45 26.22
CA ILE A 450 -6.82 28.09 26.25
C ILE A 450 -8.31 28.17 25.89
N THR A 451 -8.68 27.65 24.72
CA THR A 451 -10.09 27.57 24.31
C THR A 451 -10.69 26.28 24.87
N CYS A 452 -11.78 26.38 25.62
CA CYS A 452 -12.42 25.31 26.37
C CYS A 452 -13.94 25.38 26.35
N VAL A 453 -14.60 24.33 26.86
CA VAL A 453 -16.06 24.28 27.05
C VAL A 453 -16.49 24.24 28.52
N ASN A 454 -15.53 23.99 29.41
CA ASN A 454 -15.75 23.91 30.84
C ASN A 454 -14.57 24.59 31.53
N SER A 455 -14.59 25.92 31.46
CA SER A 455 -13.61 26.76 32.12
C SER A 455 -13.58 26.55 33.64
N ALA A 456 -14.70 26.13 34.25
CA ALA A 456 -14.78 25.87 35.69
C ALA A 456 -13.90 24.70 36.12
N HIS A 457 -13.90 23.59 35.37
CA HIS A 457 -13.05 22.42 35.64
C HIS A 457 -11.56 22.77 35.57
N ILE A 458 -11.15 23.55 34.55
CA ILE A 458 -9.75 23.98 34.41
C ILE A 458 -9.35 24.94 35.51
N LEU A 459 -10.29 25.78 35.96
CA LEU A 459 -10.08 26.70 37.07
C LEU A 459 -9.85 25.97 38.40
N GLU A 460 -10.23 24.69 38.55
CA GLU A 460 -9.86 23.89 39.73
C GLU A 460 -8.34 23.72 39.85
N ARG A 461 -7.61 23.73 38.72
CA ARG A 461 -6.13 23.69 38.66
C ARG A 461 -5.48 25.07 38.72
N LYS A 462 -6.21 26.12 39.13
CA LYS A 462 -5.73 27.51 39.16
C LYS A 462 -4.38 27.67 39.86
N ASP A 463 -4.17 26.99 40.98
CA ASP A 463 -2.94 27.12 41.76
C ASP A 463 -1.71 26.56 41.03
N GLU A 464 -1.88 25.51 40.21
CA GLU A 464 -0.81 25.00 39.33
C GLU A 464 -0.43 26.02 38.26
N PHE A 465 -1.44 26.64 37.63
CA PHE A 465 -1.22 27.68 36.63
C PHE A 465 -0.54 28.91 37.23
N LEU A 466 -0.98 29.37 38.41
CA LEU A 466 -0.37 30.50 39.10
C LEU A 466 1.11 30.23 39.43
N ALA A 467 1.44 29.02 39.92
CA ALA A 467 2.82 28.64 40.21
C ALA A 467 3.73 28.67 38.96
N GLU A 468 3.23 28.19 37.81
CA GLU A 468 4.01 28.21 36.57
C GLU A 468 4.07 29.60 35.94
N MET A 469 2.99 30.39 36.03
CA MET A 469 2.97 31.80 35.65
C MET A 469 3.97 32.62 36.47
N GLU A 470 4.06 32.41 37.79
CA GLU A 470 5.01 33.13 38.65
C GLU A 470 6.47 32.82 38.30
N LYS A 471 6.79 31.54 38.06
CA LYS A 471 8.13 31.14 37.58
C LYS A 471 8.46 31.80 36.24
N THR A 472 7.51 31.82 35.32
CA THR A 472 7.68 32.39 33.98
C THR A 472 7.84 33.91 34.03
N MET A 473 7.02 34.58 34.83
CA MET A 473 7.06 36.03 35.05
C MET A 473 8.42 36.47 35.59
N LYS A 474 8.98 35.74 36.57
CA LYS A 474 10.33 36.00 37.11
C LYS A 474 11.44 35.70 36.10
N ALA A 475 11.33 34.61 35.35
CA ALA A 475 12.37 34.20 34.39
C ALA A 475 12.48 35.13 33.19
N ARG A 476 11.36 35.74 32.77
CA ARG A 476 11.29 36.60 31.58
C ARG A 476 11.06 38.09 31.91
N SER A 477 11.02 38.43 33.20
CA SER A 477 10.81 39.78 33.72
C SER A 477 9.54 40.47 33.19
N TYR A 478 8.41 39.75 33.15
CA TYR A 478 7.12 40.37 32.77
C TYR A 478 6.54 41.23 33.89
N ASP A 479 5.90 42.33 33.53
CA ASP A 479 5.16 43.20 34.45
C ASP A 479 3.75 42.65 34.73
N ILE A 480 3.11 42.01 33.75
CA ILE A 480 1.81 41.33 33.89
C ILE A 480 1.83 40.02 33.10
N MET A 481 1.15 38.99 33.63
CA MET A 481 0.90 37.74 32.92
C MET A 481 -0.58 37.37 33.00
N LEU A 482 -1.17 36.99 31.87
CA LEU A 482 -2.57 36.66 31.72
C LEU A 482 -2.73 35.26 31.11
N LEU A 483 -3.70 34.50 31.60
CA LEU A 483 -4.14 33.26 31.00
C LEU A 483 -5.65 33.33 30.76
N MET A 484 -6.04 33.28 29.49
CA MET A 484 -7.43 33.28 29.05
C MET A 484 -7.94 31.85 28.95
N LEU A 485 -8.85 31.43 29.82
CA LEU A 485 -9.64 30.21 29.65
C LEU A 485 -10.94 30.59 28.93
N THR A 486 -10.89 30.62 27.60
CA THR A 486 -11.99 31.04 26.75
C THR A 486 -13.02 29.92 26.63
N ASP A 487 -14.14 30.08 27.31
CA ASP A 487 -15.26 29.13 27.33
C ASP A 487 -16.21 29.40 26.16
N VAL A 488 -16.22 28.51 25.17
CA VAL A 488 -17.05 28.66 23.97
C VAL A 488 -18.54 28.42 24.25
N LEU A 489 -18.90 27.67 25.32
CA LEU A 489 -20.29 27.45 25.68
C LEU A 489 -20.88 28.64 26.45
N LEU A 490 -20.10 29.21 27.36
CA LEU A 490 -20.49 30.40 28.13
C LEU A 490 -20.31 31.71 27.37
N GLU A 491 -19.74 31.66 26.15
CA GLU A 491 -19.43 32.83 25.32
C GLU A 491 -18.64 33.90 26.11
N GLY A 492 -17.61 33.47 26.84
CA GLY A 492 -16.81 34.36 27.68
C GLY A 492 -15.50 33.72 28.11
N THR A 493 -14.65 34.47 28.79
CA THR A 493 -13.33 34.00 29.24
C THR A 493 -13.21 34.06 30.75
N GLN A 494 -12.82 32.97 31.40
CA GLN A 494 -12.24 33.04 32.75
C GLN A 494 -10.78 33.48 32.62
N LEU A 495 -10.49 34.71 33.05
CA LEU A 495 -9.15 35.29 32.98
C LEU A 495 -8.43 35.05 34.30
N ILE A 496 -7.34 34.29 34.26
CA ILE A 496 -6.38 34.18 35.37
C ILE A 496 -5.28 35.23 35.16
N TYR A 497 -4.94 35.99 36.20
CA TYR A 497 -4.00 37.11 36.09
C TYR A 497 -2.97 37.14 37.22
N LEU A 498 -1.74 37.52 36.88
CA LEU A 498 -0.63 37.76 37.81
C LEU A 498 0.02 39.11 37.48
N GLY A 499 0.12 40.00 38.47
CA GLY A 499 0.53 41.40 38.29
C GLY A 499 -0.32 42.34 39.16
N ASP A 500 -0.32 43.64 38.84
CA ASP A 500 -1.12 44.64 39.57
C ASP A 500 -2.63 44.41 39.34
N GLU A 501 -3.35 44.11 40.42
CA GLU A 501 -4.79 43.85 40.39
C GLU A 501 -5.60 45.11 39.99
N GLU A 502 -5.10 46.30 40.32
CA GLU A 502 -5.79 47.55 40.01
C GLU A 502 -5.87 47.79 38.50
N ILE A 503 -4.82 47.39 37.76
CA ILE A 503 -4.78 47.43 36.30
C ILE A 503 -5.87 46.52 35.69
N ILE A 504 -6.07 45.32 36.24
CA ILE A 504 -7.07 44.37 35.74
C ILE A 504 -8.50 44.85 36.06
N ARG A 505 -8.69 45.43 37.25
CA ARG A 505 -9.97 46.02 37.67
C ARG A 505 -10.40 47.16 36.75
N GLN A 506 -9.45 48.04 36.40
CA GLN A 506 -9.71 49.18 35.53
C GLN A 506 -9.88 48.79 34.06
N ALA A 507 -9.07 47.87 33.55
CA ALA A 507 -9.09 47.48 32.14
C ALA A 507 -10.26 46.56 31.76
N PHE A 508 -10.72 45.69 32.67
CA PHE A 508 -11.63 44.61 32.31
C PHE A 508 -12.90 44.52 33.15
N SER A 509 -12.79 44.47 34.48
CA SER A 509 -13.96 44.38 35.34
C SER A 509 -13.63 44.71 36.80
N PRO A 510 -14.44 45.56 37.47
CA PRO A 510 -14.22 45.92 38.88
C PRO A 510 -14.38 44.72 39.82
N ASP A 511 -14.94 43.60 39.37
CA ASP A 511 -15.14 42.39 40.18
C ASP A 511 -13.91 41.46 40.23
N ALA A 512 -12.80 41.82 39.56
CA ALA A 512 -11.58 41.02 39.57
C ALA A 512 -11.04 40.85 41.00
N LYS A 513 -10.86 39.60 41.44
CA LYS A 513 -10.38 39.28 42.79
C LYS A 513 -9.69 37.92 42.80
N ASN A 514 -8.75 37.71 43.73
CA ASN A 514 -8.09 36.41 43.93
C ASN A 514 -7.45 35.83 42.66
N HIS A 515 -6.84 36.69 41.83
CA HIS A 515 -6.15 36.34 40.59
C HIS A 515 -7.06 35.77 39.48
N ALA A 516 -8.38 35.91 39.57
CA ALA A 516 -9.31 35.45 38.54
C ALA A 516 -10.50 36.40 38.32
N VAL A 517 -11.01 36.47 37.10
CA VAL A 517 -12.24 37.21 36.76
C VAL A 517 -12.92 36.62 35.53
N PHE A 518 -14.26 36.59 35.52
CA PHE A 518 -15.02 36.19 34.34
C PHE A 518 -15.32 37.40 33.46
N LEU A 519 -14.99 37.30 32.16
CA LEU A 519 -15.19 38.34 31.16
C LEU A 519 -16.21 37.88 30.12
N PRO A 520 -17.49 38.30 30.24
CA PRO A 520 -18.53 37.91 29.30
C PRO A 520 -18.24 38.50 27.91
N LYS A 521 -18.49 37.72 26.86
CA LYS A 521 -18.29 38.07 25.44
C LYS A 521 -16.85 38.37 25.02
N VAL A 522 -15.87 38.14 25.90
CA VAL A 522 -14.45 38.25 25.58
C VAL A 522 -13.95 36.88 25.11
N MET A 523 -13.56 36.80 23.84
CA MET A 523 -13.10 35.57 23.19
C MET A 523 -11.75 35.75 22.48
N SER A 524 -11.36 36.99 22.19
CA SER A 524 -10.17 37.29 21.39
C SER A 524 -9.15 38.10 22.16
N ARG A 525 -7.98 37.49 22.42
CA ARG A 525 -6.81 38.20 22.94
C ARG A 525 -6.49 39.47 22.13
N LYS A 526 -6.39 39.35 20.80
CA LYS A 526 -5.91 40.44 19.92
C LYS A 526 -6.92 41.59 19.76
N LYS A 527 -8.22 41.27 19.71
CA LYS A 527 -9.26 42.28 19.44
C LYS A 527 -9.83 42.92 20.71
N GLN A 528 -9.77 42.21 21.85
CA GLN A 528 -10.50 42.60 23.05
C GLN A 528 -9.60 42.77 24.27
N VAL A 529 -8.60 41.90 24.47
CA VAL A 529 -7.73 41.96 25.66
C VAL A 529 -6.58 42.95 25.49
N ILE A 530 -5.82 42.82 24.40
CA ILE A 530 -4.68 43.72 24.14
C ILE A 530 -5.12 45.18 23.98
N PRO A 531 -6.16 45.51 23.18
CA PRO A 531 -6.57 46.91 23.02
C PRO A 531 -7.09 47.55 24.32
N ALA A 532 -7.74 46.78 25.21
CA ALA A 532 -8.21 47.28 26.49
C ALA A 532 -7.05 47.68 27.41
N LEU A 533 -6.00 46.86 27.46
CA LEU A 533 -4.78 47.18 28.21
C LEU A 533 -4.00 48.34 27.57
N SER A 534 -3.92 48.39 26.23
CA SER A 534 -3.30 49.52 25.53
C SER A 534 -4.02 50.83 25.82
N ALA A 535 -5.35 50.88 25.74
CA ALA A 535 -6.13 52.09 26.00
C ALA A 535 -6.01 52.62 27.43
N MET A 536 -5.73 51.74 28.40
CA MET A 536 -5.50 52.14 29.79
C MET A 536 -4.08 52.70 29.99
N TRP A 537 -3.07 52.13 29.31
CA TRP A 537 -1.68 52.58 29.43
C TRP A 537 -1.28 53.72 28.45
N GLY A 538 -2.13 54.07 27.49
CA GLY A 538 -1.86 55.14 26.51
C GLY A 538 -2.95 55.31 25.47
#